data_AF-A0A1D8K5G4-F1
#
_entry.id   AF-A0A1D8K5G4-F1
#
_cell.length_a   1.000
_cell.length_b   1.000
_cell.length_c   1.000
_cell.angle_alpha   90.00
_cell.angle_beta   90.00
_cell.angle_gamma   90.00
#
_symmetry.space_group_name_H-M   'P 1'
#
loop_
_entity.id
_entity.type
_entity.pdbx_description
1 polymer ?
#
loop_
_entity_poly.entity_id
_entity_poly.type
_entity_poly.pdbx_seq_one_letter_code
_entity_poly.pdbx_strand_id
1 'polypeptide(L)'
;MHAQAEQLIQSPEEIIESSFAGSFLDADSLEMARGLMRSQQRVIDIYLADGDASDLRRLAELGLSLETLSELRDYVAGMEDWQIVNCEKLFYGGAVNLDQAQFIVGPVAKRMAELEGKSLGGFLSDVIIRWLAGVTFTAIRTESSFSQRLEDLVAVIYSQVQFLLPWGLWATDWLLEEEARNRGINYDGQVKKLAYLADAGVPNFDALSLHHMRFERVDATRLSKAYRQAGGLETGHDCIGWVLSRSKSSLETIIRGPDRRRVEHRFFERLDSIRGSRPPESMS
;
A
#
# COMPACT_ATOMS: atom_id res chain seq x y z
N MET A 1 7.15 -22.25 -4.12
CA MET A 1 7.37 -21.02 -4.92
C MET A 1 8.74 -20.39 -4.69
N HIS A 2 9.03 -19.70 -3.59
CA HIS A 2 10.33 -19.01 -3.39
C HIS A 2 11.55 -19.88 -3.68
N ALA A 3 11.64 -21.05 -3.04
CA ALA A 3 12.79 -21.92 -3.22
C ALA A 3 12.85 -22.58 -4.61
N GLN A 4 11.73 -22.66 -5.33
CA GLN A 4 11.66 -23.11 -6.72
C GLN A 4 12.08 -21.98 -7.68
N ALA A 5 11.66 -20.74 -7.40
CA ALA A 5 12.07 -19.52 -8.12
C ALA A 5 13.57 -19.24 -7.97
N GLU A 6 14.16 -19.62 -6.82
CA GLU A 6 15.60 -19.55 -6.57
C GLU A 6 16.37 -20.81 -7.01
N GLN A 7 15.70 -21.80 -7.63
CA GLN A 7 16.28 -23.07 -8.06
C GLN A 7 17.00 -23.85 -6.94
N LEU A 8 16.60 -23.63 -5.69
CA LEU A 8 17.23 -24.21 -4.50
C LEU A 8 16.80 -25.67 -4.27
N ILE A 9 15.75 -26.15 -4.95
CA ILE A 9 15.14 -27.45 -4.69
C ILE A 9 14.70 -28.08 -6.02
N GLN A 10 14.92 -29.38 -6.19
CA GLN A 10 14.59 -30.11 -7.43
C GLN A 10 13.17 -30.68 -7.39
N SER A 11 12.61 -30.90 -6.19
CA SER A 11 11.22 -31.30 -6.01
C SER A 11 10.57 -30.64 -4.77
N PRO A 12 9.25 -30.38 -4.79
CA PRO A 12 8.53 -29.82 -3.63
C PRO A 12 8.60 -30.72 -2.38
N GLU A 13 8.70 -32.03 -2.58
CA GLU A 13 8.81 -33.01 -1.49
C GLU A 13 10.11 -32.87 -0.70
N GLU A 14 11.21 -32.45 -1.36
CA GLU A 14 12.48 -32.16 -0.70
C GLU A 14 12.35 -31.05 0.36
N ILE A 15 11.36 -30.14 0.26
CA ILE A 15 11.12 -29.09 1.28
C ILE A 15 10.75 -29.72 2.62
N ILE A 16 9.82 -30.67 2.61
CA ILE A 16 9.35 -31.32 3.84
C ILE A 16 10.43 -32.24 4.37
N GLU A 17 11.06 -33.02 3.49
CA GLU A 17 12.10 -33.99 3.86
C GLU A 17 13.37 -33.33 4.40
N SER A 18 13.70 -32.13 3.93
CA SER A 18 14.84 -31.34 4.43
C SER A 18 14.49 -30.49 5.66
N SER A 19 13.21 -30.34 5.99
CA SER A 19 12.79 -29.52 7.13
C SER A 19 12.97 -30.26 8.46
N PHE A 20 13.31 -29.50 9.51
CA PHE A 20 13.35 -30.03 10.88
C PHE A 20 12.02 -30.70 11.25
N ALA A 21 10.88 -30.10 10.88
CA ALA A 21 9.55 -30.65 11.12
C ALA A 21 9.33 -32.01 10.44
N GLY A 22 9.82 -32.20 9.21
CA GLY A 22 9.69 -33.46 8.47
C GLY A 22 10.39 -34.64 9.13
N SER A 23 11.49 -34.39 9.85
CA SER A 23 12.24 -35.43 10.59
C SER A 23 11.48 -36.03 11.78
N PHE A 24 10.39 -35.39 12.23
CA PHE A 24 9.55 -35.87 13.33
C PHE A 24 8.20 -36.45 12.88
N LEU A 25 7.93 -36.52 11.57
CA LEU A 25 6.69 -37.11 11.06
C LEU A 25 6.82 -38.63 10.94
N ASP A 26 5.76 -39.35 11.28
CA ASP A 26 5.64 -40.78 10.98
C ASP A 26 5.37 -41.02 9.48
N ALA A 27 5.52 -42.27 9.03
CA ALA A 27 5.44 -42.61 7.61
C ALA A 27 4.11 -42.20 6.96
N ASP A 28 2.99 -42.38 7.67
CA ASP A 28 1.65 -42.05 7.18
C ASP A 28 1.46 -40.53 7.06
N SER A 29 1.92 -39.75 8.05
CA SER A 29 1.87 -38.29 8.02
C SER A 29 2.78 -37.71 6.95
N LEU A 30 3.92 -38.33 6.72
CA LEU A 30 4.89 -37.93 5.69
C LEU A 30 4.34 -38.21 4.28
N GLU A 31 3.63 -39.32 4.10
CA GLU A 31 2.94 -39.64 2.85
C GLU A 31 1.75 -38.69 2.59
N MET A 32 0.97 -38.36 3.62
CA MET A 32 -0.09 -37.35 3.54
C MET A 32 0.47 -35.98 3.17
N ALA A 33 1.57 -35.56 3.78
CA ALA A 33 2.21 -34.28 3.53
C ALA A 33 2.81 -34.19 2.12
N ARG A 34 3.40 -35.29 1.60
CA ARG A 34 3.79 -35.40 0.18
C ARG A 34 2.59 -35.29 -0.76
N GLY A 35 1.48 -35.93 -0.42
CA GLY A 35 0.23 -35.81 -1.18
C GLY A 35 -0.28 -34.36 -1.24
N LEU A 36 -0.22 -33.65 -0.11
CA LEU A 36 -0.57 -32.23 -0.03
C LEU A 36 0.36 -31.36 -0.89
N MET A 37 1.68 -31.60 -0.82
CA MET A 37 2.68 -30.86 -1.61
C MET A 37 2.48 -31.07 -3.11
N ARG A 38 2.20 -32.30 -3.56
CA ARG A 38 1.86 -32.56 -4.98
C ARG A 38 0.57 -31.86 -5.42
N SER A 39 -0.42 -31.80 -4.53
CA SER A 39 -1.66 -31.08 -4.81
C SER A 39 -1.41 -29.57 -4.95
N GLN A 40 -0.62 -28.99 -4.06
CA GLN A 40 -0.22 -27.58 -4.15
C GLN A 40 0.65 -27.30 -5.37
N GLN A 41 1.59 -28.20 -5.70
CA GLN A 41 2.41 -28.08 -6.90
C GLN A 41 1.54 -28.12 -8.16
N ARG A 42 0.52 -28.98 -8.22
CA ARG A 42 -0.40 -29.01 -9.35
C ARG A 42 -1.17 -27.69 -9.51
N VAL A 43 -1.54 -27.01 -8.42
CA VAL A 43 -2.16 -25.68 -8.47
C VAL A 43 -1.17 -24.63 -9.00
N ILE A 44 0.09 -24.68 -8.54
CA ILE A 44 1.17 -23.82 -9.05
C ILE A 44 1.40 -24.07 -10.55
N ASP A 45 1.52 -25.33 -10.97
CA ASP A 45 1.76 -25.71 -12.36
C ASP A 45 0.59 -25.29 -13.27
N ILE A 46 -0.65 -25.43 -12.80
CA ILE A 46 -1.84 -24.94 -13.52
C ILE A 46 -1.81 -23.41 -13.64
N TYR A 47 -1.47 -22.70 -12.57
CA TYR A 47 -1.37 -21.25 -12.58
C TYR A 47 -0.26 -20.75 -13.52
N LEU A 48 0.86 -21.46 -13.59
CA LEU A 48 2.01 -21.13 -14.45
C LEU A 48 1.85 -21.59 -15.89
N ALA A 49 1.00 -22.58 -16.17
CA ALA A 49 0.70 -23.00 -17.54
C ALA A 49 -0.09 -21.93 -18.33
N ASP A 50 -0.65 -20.94 -17.63
CA ASP A 50 -1.46 -19.85 -18.19
C ASP A 50 -0.63 -18.62 -18.67
N GLY A 51 0.67 -18.53 -18.36
CA GLY A 51 1.48 -17.33 -18.67
C GLY A 51 2.94 -17.40 -18.19
N ASP A 52 3.81 -16.57 -18.78
CA ASP A 52 5.26 -16.66 -18.92
C ASP A 52 6.09 -16.95 -17.63
N ALA A 53 7.24 -17.62 -17.76
CA ALA A 53 8.11 -18.01 -16.63
C ALA A 53 8.72 -16.81 -15.87
N SER A 54 8.65 -15.59 -16.42
CA SER A 54 8.98 -14.34 -15.72
C SER A 54 8.06 -14.06 -14.52
N ASP A 55 6.88 -14.66 -14.52
CA ASP A 55 5.84 -14.42 -13.53
C ASP A 55 6.21 -15.07 -12.20
N LEU A 56 6.82 -16.25 -12.22
CA LEU A 56 7.13 -17.04 -11.01
C LEU A 56 8.05 -16.32 -10.02
N ARG A 57 9.05 -15.59 -10.52
CA ARG A 57 10.00 -14.83 -9.68
C ARG A 57 9.35 -13.58 -9.11
N ARG A 58 8.53 -12.88 -9.90
CA ARG A 58 7.78 -11.68 -9.47
C ARG A 58 6.63 -12.03 -8.51
N LEU A 59 5.96 -13.15 -8.73
CA LEU A 59 4.93 -13.72 -7.85
C LEU A 59 5.54 -14.15 -6.51
N ALA A 60 6.74 -14.73 -6.53
CA ALA A 60 7.48 -15.04 -5.32
C ALA A 60 7.87 -13.75 -4.56
N GLU A 61 8.31 -12.69 -5.26
CA GLU A 61 8.62 -11.39 -4.64
C GLU A 61 7.42 -10.71 -3.99
N LEU A 62 6.20 -10.99 -4.46
CA LEU A 62 4.96 -10.38 -3.98
C LEU A 62 4.46 -10.89 -2.62
N GLY A 63 4.84 -12.11 -2.23
CA GLY A 63 4.46 -12.70 -0.94
C GLY A 63 2.95 -12.91 -0.72
N LEU A 64 2.12 -12.82 -1.77
CA LEU A 64 0.67 -13.03 -1.73
C LEU A 64 0.32 -14.51 -1.96
N SER A 65 -0.86 -14.93 -1.47
CA SER A 65 -1.40 -16.26 -1.80
C SER A 65 -1.75 -16.38 -3.28
N LEU A 66 -1.72 -17.62 -3.80
CA LEU A 66 -2.10 -17.89 -5.19
C LEU A 66 -3.58 -17.61 -5.43
N GLU A 67 -4.40 -17.81 -4.43
CA GLU A 67 -5.83 -17.50 -4.43
C GLU A 67 -6.04 -15.99 -4.65
N THR A 68 -5.39 -15.13 -3.83
CA THR A 68 -5.44 -13.67 -4.00
C THR A 68 -4.93 -13.25 -5.38
N LEU A 69 -3.82 -13.83 -5.85
CA LEU A 69 -3.27 -13.51 -7.17
C LEU A 69 -4.21 -13.91 -8.31
N SER A 70 -4.84 -15.08 -8.23
CA SER A 70 -5.84 -15.52 -9.20
C SER A 70 -7.06 -14.60 -9.22
N GLU A 71 -7.57 -14.21 -8.04
CA GLU A 71 -8.72 -13.29 -7.98
C GLU A 71 -8.41 -11.90 -8.54
N LEU A 72 -7.21 -11.38 -8.27
CA LEU A 72 -6.74 -10.11 -8.84
C LEU A 72 -6.55 -10.21 -10.36
N ARG A 73 -6.05 -11.33 -10.86
CA ARG A 73 -5.91 -11.59 -12.30
C ARG A 73 -7.27 -11.60 -12.99
N ASP A 74 -8.24 -12.35 -12.45
CA ASP A 74 -9.60 -12.41 -12.98
C ASP A 74 -10.29 -11.03 -12.96
N TYR A 75 -10.02 -10.24 -11.92
CA TYR A 75 -10.49 -8.86 -11.85
C TYR A 75 -9.94 -8.00 -12.97
N VAL A 76 -8.62 -7.99 -13.15
CA VAL A 76 -7.95 -7.16 -14.16
C VAL A 76 -8.36 -7.59 -15.57
N ALA A 77 -8.38 -8.90 -15.85
CA ALA A 77 -8.85 -9.43 -17.12
C ALA A 77 -10.32 -9.06 -17.41
N GLY A 78 -11.15 -8.99 -16.36
CA GLY A 78 -12.55 -8.57 -16.45
C GLY A 78 -12.79 -7.07 -16.61
N MET A 79 -11.76 -6.22 -16.52
CA MET A 79 -11.92 -4.77 -16.70
C MET A 79 -12.17 -4.42 -18.18
N GLU A 80 -13.07 -3.49 -18.43
CA GLU A 80 -13.27 -2.87 -19.74
C GLU A 80 -12.15 -1.84 -20.02
N ASP A 81 -11.83 -1.61 -21.30
CA ASP A 81 -10.71 -0.73 -21.69
C ASP A 81 -10.80 0.67 -21.11
N TRP A 82 -12.01 1.24 -21.02
CA TRP A 82 -12.21 2.57 -20.44
C TRP A 82 -11.90 2.60 -18.93
N GLN A 83 -12.02 1.47 -18.22
CA GLN A 83 -11.67 1.36 -16.81
C GLN A 83 -10.15 1.39 -16.62
N ILE A 84 -9.42 0.70 -17.50
CA ILE A 84 -7.95 0.72 -17.54
C ILE A 84 -7.47 2.14 -17.87
N VAL A 85 -8.04 2.78 -18.90
CA VAL A 85 -7.73 4.17 -19.27
C VAL A 85 -8.05 5.14 -18.12
N ASN A 86 -9.15 4.93 -17.40
CA ASN A 86 -9.50 5.78 -16.27
C ASN A 86 -8.52 5.69 -15.09
N CYS A 87 -7.61 4.71 -15.04
CA CYS A 87 -6.54 4.68 -14.05
C CYS A 87 -5.61 5.91 -14.16
N GLU A 88 -5.52 6.56 -15.34
CA GLU A 88 -4.83 7.85 -15.50
C GLU A 88 -5.41 8.96 -14.61
N LYS A 89 -6.69 8.87 -14.25
CA LYS A 89 -7.41 9.85 -13.43
C LYS A 89 -7.27 9.59 -11.92
N LEU A 90 -6.46 8.60 -11.52
CA LEU A 90 -6.16 8.34 -10.10
C LEU A 90 -5.43 9.50 -9.44
N PHE A 91 -4.80 10.38 -10.22
CA PHE A 91 -4.05 11.52 -9.71
C PHE A 91 -4.42 12.82 -10.40
N TYR A 92 -4.57 13.89 -9.59
CA TYR A 92 -4.66 15.26 -10.07
C TYR A 92 -3.65 16.14 -9.33
N GLY A 93 -2.78 16.82 -10.08
CA GLY A 93 -1.75 17.69 -9.51
C GLY A 93 -0.84 16.99 -8.48
N GLY A 94 -0.57 15.69 -8.67
CA GLY A 94 0.25 14.89 -7.74
C GLY A 94 -0.45 14.48 -6.43
N ALA A 95 -1.76 14.68 -6.32
CA ALA A 95 -2.58 14.15 -5.22
C ALA A 95 -3.53 13.07 -5.71
N VAL A 96 -3.82 12.09 -4.84
CA VAL A 96 -4.79 11.03 -5.11
C VAL A 96 -6.16 11.64 -5.30
N ASN A 97 -6.79 11.29 -6.42
CA ASN A 97 -8.20 11.51 -6.65
C ASN A 97 -9.01 10.43 -5.93
N LEU A 98 -9.46 10.72 -4.71
CA LEU A 98 -10.13 9.76 -3.83
C LEU A 98 -11.42 9.18 -4.46
N ASP A 99 -12.12 9.98 -5.27
CA ASP A 99 -13.33 9.55 -5.98
C ASP A 99 -13.04 8.50 -7.05
N GLN A 100 -11.82 8.50 -7.61
CA GLN A 100 -11.38 7.46 -8.55
C GLN A 100 -10.68 6.31 -7.84
N ALA A 101 -9.89 6.62 -6.80
CA ALA A 101 -9.16 5.61 -6.04
C ALA A 101 -10.08 4.54 -5.44
N GLN A 102 -11.30 4.88 -5.02
CA GLN A 102 -12.26 3.90 -4.51
C GLN A 102 -12.59 2.77 -5.50
N PHE A 103 -12.55 3.03 -6.81
CA PHE A 103 -12.82 2.03 -7.85
C PHE A 103 -11.66 1.06 -8.10
N ILE A 104 -10.49 1.33 -7.51
CA ILE A 104 -9.36 0.40 -7.50
C ILE A 104 -9.17 -0.19 -6.11
N VAL A 105 -9.08 0.66 -5.09
CA VAL A 105 -8.84 0.26 -3.69
C VAL A 105 -9.90 -0.70 -3.18
N GLY A 106 -11.19 -0.42 -3.40
CA GLY A 106 -12.27 -1.27 -2.94
C GLY A 106 -12.23 -2.67 -3.58
N PRO A 107 -12.21 -2.77 -4.92
CA PRO A 107 -12.09 -4.06 -5.61
C PRO A 107 -10.82 -4.85 -5.28
N VAL A 108 -9.68 -4.19 -5.08
CA VAL A 108 -8.43 -4.85 -4.67
C VAL A 108 -8.54 -5.35 -3.24
N ALA A 109 -8.95 -4.51 -2.30
CA ALA A 109 -9.09 -4.88 -0.89
C ALA A 109 -10.08 -6.04 -0.70
N LYS A 110 -11.16 -6.09 -1.49
CA LYS A 110 -12.15 -7.19 -1.46
C LYS A 110 -11.54 -8.56 -1.83
N ARG A 111 -10.50 -8.57 -2.66
CA ARG A 111 -9.88 -9.80 -3.22
C ARG A 111 -8.62 -10.22 -2.49
N MET A 112 -8.19 -9.44 -1.52
CA MET A 112 -7.12 -9.84 -0.63
C MET A 112 -7.70 -10.76 0.43
N ALA A 113 -7.66 -12.07 0.19
CA ALA A 113 -8.12 -13.08 1.15
C ALA A 113 -7.40 -12.93 2.51
N GLU A 114 -6.17 -12.41 2.51
CA GLU A 114 -5.39 -12.11 3.71
C GLU A 114 -5.93 -10.90 4.51
N LEU A 115 -6.67 -9.99 3.87
CA LEU A 115 -7.43 -8.94 4.56
C LEU A 115 -8.71 -9.49 5.20
N GLU A 116 -9.20 -10.67 4.79
CA GLU A 116 -10.45 -11.26 5.28
C GLU A 116 -10.29 -12.03 6.61
N GLY A 117 -10.13 -11.28 7.70
CA GLY A 117 -10.68 -11.68 9.00
C GLY A 117 -12.17 -11.30 9.11
N LYS A 118 -12.99 -12.08 9.84
CA LYS A 118 -14.46 -11.91 10.08
C LYS A 118 -15.15 -10.89 9.16
N SER A 119 -15.39 -11.26 7.90
CA SER A 119 -16.26 -10.60 6.92
C SER A 119 -16.36 -9.06 7.05
N LEU A 120 -15.24 -8.35 6.82
CA LEU A 120 -15.19 -6.89 6.92
C LEU A 120 -15.55 -6.16 5.62
N GLY A 121 -15.74 -6.86 4.50
CA GLY A 121 -16.47 -6.42 3.30
C GLY A 121 -16.20 -4.99 2.78
N GLY A 122 -17.15 -4.42 2.02
CA GLY A 122 -17.05 -3.08 1.43
C GLY A 122 -16.85 -1.92 2.42
N PHE A 123 -16.98 -2.19 3.73
CA PHE A 123 -16.71 -1.26 4.82
C PHE A 123 -15.23 -0.89 4.96
N LEU A 124 -14.33 -1.85 4.72
CA LEU A 124 -12.89 -1.57 4.67
C LEU A 124 -12.56 -0.54 3.60
N SER A 125 -13.30 -0.49 2.48
CA SER A 125 -13.05 0.48 1.42
C SER A 125 -13.21 1.93 1.91
N ASP A 126 -14.28 2.27 2.65
CA ASP A 126 -14.44 3.65 3.17
C ASP A 126 -13.37 3.99 4.20
N VAL A 127 -13.07 3.04 5.10
CA VAL A 127 -12.00 3.19 6.10
C VAL A 127 -10.65 3.44 5.44
N ILE A 128 -10.30 2.65 4.42
CA ILE A 128 -9.05 2.78 3.67
C ILE A 128 -9.00 4.13 2.94
N ILE A 129 -10.08 4.52 2.25
CA ILE A 129 -10.11 5.79 1.52
C ILE A 129 -9.96 6.99 2.45
N ARG A 130 -10.64 7.00 3.62
CA ARG A 130 -10.45 8.08 4.61
C ARG A 130 -9.07 8.04 5.24
N TRP A 131 -8.52 6.85 5.45
CA TRP A 131 -7.15 6.70 5.92
C TRP A 131 -6.16 7.28 4.90
N LEU A 132 -6.23 6.90 3.63
CA LEU A 132 -5.44 7.48 2.53
C LEU A 132 -5.60 9.01 2.44
N ALA A 133 -6.80 9.52 2.71
CA ALA A 133 -7.08 10.95 2.72
C ALA A 133 -6.39 11.75 3.85
N GLY A 134 -5.68 11.09 4.77
CA GLY A 134 -5.03 11.77 5.89
C GLY A 134 -5.91 12.01 7.12
N VAL A 135 -7.12 11.44 7.15
CA VAL A 135 -8.10 11.70 8.22
C VAL A 135 -7.64 11.04 9.53
N THR A 136 -7.91 11.67 10.67
CA THR A 136 -7.54 11.11 11.99
C THR A 136 -8.37 9.87 12.31
N PHE A 137 -7.80 8.90 13.04
CA PHE A 137 -8.55 7.69 13.41
C PHE A 137 -9.85 7.99 14.17
N THR A 138 -9.84 9.02 15.03
CA THR A 138 -11.04 9.46 15.73
C THR A 138 -12.14 9.90 14.77
N ALA A 139 -11.79 10.67 13.72
CA ALA A 139 -12.74 11.10 12.71
C ALA A 139 -13.18 9.94 11.80
N ILE A 140 -12.26 9.06 11.38
CA ILE A 140 -12.58 7.83 10.62
C ILE A 140 -13.61 7.00 11.38
N ARG A 141 -13.41 6.79 12.69
CA ARG A 141 -14.34 6.02 13.52
C ARG A 141 -15.74 6.62 13.52
N THR A 142 -15.83 7.94 13.71
CA THR A 142 -17.10 8.66 13.76
C THR A 142 -17.81 8.70 12.41
N GLU A 143 -17.06 8.89 11.32
CA GLU A 143 -17.63 9.13 9.98
C GLU A 143 -17.93 7.83 9.22
N SER A 144 -17.19 6.75 9.47
CA SER A 144 -17.37 5.45 8.78
C SER A 144 -18.34 4.52 9.51
N SER A 145 -19.04 5.00 10.56
CA SER A 145 -19.87 4.18 11.45
C SER A 145 -19.13 2.98 12.07
N PHE A 146 -17.83 3.11 12.34
CA PHE A 146 -17.04 2.06 12.97
C PHE A 146 -17.46 1.92 14.43
N SER A 147 -18.31 0.93 14.72
CA SER A 147 -18.95 0.72 16.02
C SER A 147 -18.02 0.14 17.09
N GLN A 148 -16.85 -0.33 16.68
CA GLN A 148 -15.82 -0.90 17.54
C GLN A 148 -14.92 0.18 18.20
N ARG A 149 -14.00 -0.25 19.07
CA ARG A 149 -13.14 0.67 19.81
C ARG A 149 -12.08 1.29 18.88
N LEU A 150 -11.51 2.43 19.28
CA LEU A 150 -10.48 3.09 18.46
C LEU A 150 -9.25 2.19 18.26
N GLU A 151 -8.93 1.40 19.28
CA GLU A 151 -7.84 0.43 19.28
C GLU A 151 -8.06 -0.66 18.23
N ASP A 152 -9.30 -1.09 18.02
CA ASP A 152 -9.65 -2.09 17.00
C ASP A 152 -9.42 -1.51 15.60
N LEU A 153 -9.81 -0.26 15.37
CA LEU A 153 -9.56 0.45 14.10
C LEU A 153 -8.05 0.60 13.82
N VAL A 154 -7.30 0.98 14.86
CA VAL A 154 -5.83 1.08 14.78
C VAL A 154 -5.22 -0.28 14.47
N ALA A 155 -5.65 -1.34 15.13
CA ALA A 155 -5.18 -2.69 14.89
C ALA A 155 -5.45 -3.12 13.44
N VAL A 156 -6.68 -2.93 12.93
CA VAL A 156 -7.03 -3.23 11.53
C VAL A 156 -6.16 -2.44 10.56
N ILE A 157 -6.00 -1.13 10.75
CA ILE A 157 -5.23 -0.33 9.82
C ILE A 157 -3.75 -0.72 9.79
N TYR A 158 -3.12 -0.90 10.95
CA TYR A 158 -1.68 -1.20 10.98
C TYR A 158 -1.35 -2.66 10.67
N SER A 159 -2.21 -3.61 11.02
CA SER A 159 -1.93 -5.04 10.77
C SER A 159 -2.37 -5.52 9.40
N GLN A 160 -3.44 -4.95 8.85
CA GLN A 160 -4.06 -5.43 7.62
C GLN A 160 -3.91 -4.39 6.50
N VAL A 161 -4.42 -3.17 6.69
CA VAL A 161 -4.44 -2.18 5.59
C VAL A 161 -3.03 -1.76 5.19
N GLN A 162 -2.25 -1.23 6.12
CA GLN A 162 -0.91 -0.71 5.82
C GLN A 162 0.03 -1.83 5.38
N PHE A 163 -0.13 -3.03 5.92
CA PHE A 163 0.73 -4.15 5.58
C PHE A 163 0.36 -4.77 4.23
N LEU A 164 -0.91 -5.10 3.99
CA LEU A 164 -1.33 -5.92 2.84
C LEU A 164 -1.76 -5.11 1.63
N LEU A 165 -2.46 -3.98 1.82
CA LEU A 165 -3.01 -3.21 0.70
C LEU A 165 -1.93 -2.75 -0.30
N PRO A 166 -0.74 -2.26 0.11
CA PRO A 166 0.30 -1.88 -0.84
C PRO A 166 0.72 -3.05 -1.74
N TRP A 167 0.80 -4.27 -1.22
CA TRP A 167 1.12 -5.46 -2.00
C TRP A 167 0.00 -5.81 -2.97
N GLY A 168 -1.26 -5.77 -2.53
CA GLY A 168 -2.40 -5.99 -3.42
C GLY A 168 -2.46 -4.98 -4.56
N LEU A 169 -2.21 -3.69 -4.26
CA LEU A 169 -2.14 -2.64 -5.27
C LEU A 169 -0.95 -2.82 -6.22
N TRP A 170 0.21 -3.23 -5.71
CA TRP A 170 1.39 -3.50 -6.54
C TRP A 170 1.18 -4.69 -7.47
N ALA A 171 0.60 -5.79 -6.97
CA ALA A 171 0.23 -6.94 -7.79
C ALA A 171 -0.79 -6.55 -8.87
N THR A 172 -1.78 -5.75 -8.51
CA THR A 172 -2.80 -5.24 -9.45
C THR A 172 -2.16 -4.35 -10.52
N ASP A 173 -1.21 -3.49 -10.15
CA ASP A 173 -0.48 -2.64 -11.11
C ASP A 173 0.28 -3.47 -12.15
N TRP A 174 0.97 -4.52 -11.69
CA TRP A 174 1.70 -5.43 -12.57
C TRP A 174 0.76 -6.14 -13.55
N LEU A 175 -0.33 -6.71 -13.04
CA LEU A 175 -1.36 -7.36 -13.87
C LEU A 175 -1.98 -6.37 -14.87
N LEU A 176 -2.25 -5.14 -14.44
CA LEU A 176 -2.78 -4.09 -15.31
C LEU A 176 -1.79 -3.69 -16.40
N GLU A 177 -0.49 -3.60 -16.10
CA GLU A 177 0.53 -3.28 -17.09
C GLU A 177 0.60 -4.34 -18.19
N GLU A 178 0.49 -5.61 -17.80
CA GLU A 178 0.44 -6.73 -18.73
C GLU A 178 -0.84 -6.70 -19.58
N GLU A 179 -2.00 -6.55 -18.94
CA GLU A 179 -3.28 -6.52 -19.64
C GLU A 179 -3.40 -5.32 -20.58
N ALA A 180 -2.93 -4.15 -20.15
CA ALA A 180 -2.88 -2.96 -20.99
C ALA A 180 -1.97 -3.17 -22.20
N ARG A 181 -0.80 -3.81 -22.01
CA ARG A 181 0.11 -4.17 -23.11
C ARG A 181 -0.55 -5.12 -24.11
N ASN A 182 -1.24 -6.15 -23.63
CA ASN A 182 -1.95 -7.13 -24.45
C ASN A 182 -3.06 -6.47 -25.29
N ARG A 183 -3.70 -5.42 -24.75
CA ARG A 183 -4.78 -4.67 -25.41
C ARG A 183 -4.31 -3.44 -26.19
N GLY A 184 -3.01 -3.12 -26.17
CA GLY A 184 -2.47 -1.92 -26.81
C GLY A 184 -2.92 -0.59 -26.15
N ILE A 185 -3.26 -0.63 -24.86
CA ILE A 185 -3.64 0.53 -24.05
C ILE A 185 -2.38 1.13 -23.42
N ASN A 186 -2.23 2.46 -23.47
CA ASN A 186 -1.15 3.14 -22.76
C ASN A 186 -1.49 3.22 -21.26
N TYR A 187 -0.66 2.61 -20.41
CA TYR A 187 -0.82 2.62 -18.96
C TYR A 187 0.49 3.07 -18.29
N ASP A 188 0.40 4.09 -17.43
CA ASP A 188 1.57 4.76 -16.81
C ASP A 188 1.73 4.42 -15.31
N GLY A 189 1.50 3.17 -14.92
CA GLY A 189 1.82 2.68 -13.57
C GLY A 189 1.16 3.46 -12.43
N GLN A 190 -0.08 3.93 -12.65
CA GLN A 190 -0.76 4.82 -11.70
C GLN A 190 -1.14 4.08 -10.42
N VAL A 191 -1.51 2.80 -10.50
CA VAL A 191 -1.82 1.98 -9.34
C VAL A 191 -0.57 1.74 -8.47
N LYS A 192 0.62 1.60 -9.06
CA LYS A 192 1.88 1.56 -8.31
C LYS A 192 2.17 2.86 -7.56
N LYS A 193 1.91 4.02 -8.17
CA LYS A 193 1.99 5.32 -7.47
C LYS A 193 1.05 5.36 -6.26
N LEU A 194 -0.16 4.81 -6.41
CA LEU A 194 -1.13 4.69 -5.32
C LEU A 194 -0.64 3.73 -4.23
N ALA A 195 0.02 2.62 -4.58
CA ALA A 195 0.59 1.67 -3.64
C ALA A 195 1.61 2.33 -2.70
N TYR A 196 2.51 3.19 -3.21
CA TYR A 196 3.47 3.93 -2.39
C TYR A 196 2.80 4.89 -1.40
N LEU A 197 1.73 5.56 -1.83
CA LEU A 197 0.98 6.46 -0.98
C LEU A 197 0.14 5.71 0.05
N ALA A 198 -0.35 4.53 -0.33
CA ALA A 198 -1.02 3.60 0.57
C ALA A 198 -0.08 3.05 1.63
N ASP A 199 1.18 2.71 1.32
CA ASP A 199 2.15 2.25 2.32
C ASP A 199 2.37 3.27 3.45
N ALA A 200 2.41 4.56 3.11
CA ALA A 200 2.53 5.64 4.09
C ALA A 200 1.18 6.15 4.65
N GLY A 201 0.05 5.76 4.04
CA GLY A 201 -1.28 6.27 4.37
C GLY A 201 -1.46 7.77 4.14
N VAL A 202 -0.85 8.32 3.10
CA VAL A 202 -0.86 9.76 2.80
C VAL A 202 -1.48 10.05 1.43
N PRO A 203 -2.09 11.21 1.20
CA PRO A 203 -2.86 11.45 -0.03
C PRO A 203 -2.04 11.99 -1.21
N ASN A 204 -0.76 12.31 -1.03
CA ASN A 204 0.07 12.91 -2.07
C ASN A 204 1.58 12.74 -1.77
N PHE A 205 2.42 12.96 -2.78
CA PHE A 205 3.88 12.79 -2.67
C PHE A 205 4.58 13.84 -1.79
N ASP A 206 3.99 15.03 -1.61
CA ASP A 206 4.53 16.03 -0.66
C ASP A 206 4.37 15.53 0.79
N ALA A 207 3.20 14.98 1.11
CA ALA A 207 2.94 14.34 2.40
C ALA A 207 3.81 13.10 2.60
N LEU A 208 4.04 12.31 1.54
CA LEU A 208 5.00 11.18 1.60
C LEU A 208 6.42 11.66 1.95
N SER A 209 6.87 12.74 1.31
CA SER A 209 8.19 13.32 1.56
C SER A 209 8.34 13.80 3.01
N LEU A 210 7.32 14.46 3.55
CA LEU A 210 7.26 14.85 4.97
C LEU A 210 7.17 13.63 5.90
N HIS A 211 6.46 12.58 5.52
CA HIS A 211 6.38 11.35 6.29
C HIS A 211 7.75 10.63 6.37
N HIS A 212 8.53 10.61 5.29
CA HIS A 212 9.91 10.11 5.29
C HIS A 212 10.85 10.90 6.20
N MET A 213 10.55 12.18 6.47
CA MET A 213 11.21 12.97 7.53
C MET A 213 10.77 12.58 8.94
N ARG A 214 10.03 11.47 9.06
CA ARG A 214 9.40 10.96 10.27
C ARG A 214 8.36 11.89 10.84
N PHE A 215 7.70 12.73 10.05
CA PHE A 215 6.50 13.40 10.56
C PHE A 215 5.33 12.43 10.59
N GLU A 216 4.51 12.52 11.64
CA GLU A 216 3.28 11.74 11.74
C GLU A 216 2.41 11.96 10.51
N ARG A 217 1.79 10.89 10.00
CA ARG A 217 1.03 10.87 8.75
C ARG A 217 -0.02 11.98 8.64
N VAL A 218 -0.75 12.24 9.73
CA VAL A 218 -1.76 13.30 9.81
C VAL A 218 -1.12 14.68 9.71
N ASP A 219 0.02 14.88 10.39
CA ASP A 219 0.73 16.15 10.43
C ASP A 219 1.33 16.44 9.04
N ALA A 220 1.98 15.45 8.42
CA ALA A 220 2.47 15.49 7.05
C ALA A 220 1.36 15.83 6.05
N THR A 221 0.17 15.22 6.20
CA THR A 221 -0.97 15.50 5.33
C THR A 221 -1.45 16.94 5.49
N ARG A 222 -1.62 17.44 6.72
CA ARG A 222 -2.07 18.81 6.98
C ARG A 222 -1.09 19.84 6.45
N LEU A 223 0.21 19.60 6.64
CA LEU A 223 1.27 20.47 6.15
C LEU A 223 1.31 20.49 4.62
N SER A 224 1.21 19.34 3.94
CA SER A 224 1.14 19.28 2.47
C SER A 224 -0.08 20.02 1.92
N LYS A 225 -1.23 19.91 2.59
CA LYS A 225 -2.46 20.60 2.21
C LYS A 225 -2.30 22.11 2.36
N ALA A 226 -1.72 22.57 3.47
CA ALA A 226 -1.46 23.99 3.71
C ALA A 226 -0.46 24.57 2.72
N TYR A 227 0.59 23.81 2.37
CA TYR A 227 1.55 24.18 1.32
C TYR A 227 0.87 24.39 -0.03
N ARG A 228 0.03 23.44 -0.46
CA ARG A 228 -0.74 23.53 -1.72
C ARG A 228 -1.71 24.71 -1.72
N GLN A 229 -2.39 24.96 -0.60
CA GLN A 229 -3.27 26.12 -0.43
C GLN A 229 -2.54 27.46 -0.46
N ALA A 230 -1.24 27.48 -0.13
CA ALA A 230 -0.41 28.67 -0.18
C ALA A 230 0.18 28.96 -1.58
N GLY A 231 -0.17 28.18 -2.61
CA GLY A 231 0.36 28.30 -3.97
C GLY A 231 1.32 27.17 -4.37
N GLY A 232 1.64 26.24 -3.47
CA GLY A 232 2.52 25.11 -3.78
C GLY A 232 3.87 25.55 -4.31
N LEU A 233 4.24 25.07 -5.50
CA LEU A 233 5.51 25.42 -6.16
C LEU A 233 5.66 26.92 -6.46
N GLU A 234 4.55 27.66 -6.59
CA GLU A 234 4.56 29.12 -6.79
C GLU A 234 5.15 29.86 -5.59
N THR A 235 5.27 29.21 -4.43
CA THR A 235 5.93 29.77 -3.25
C THR A 235 7.45 29.87 -3.37
N GLY A 236 8.05 29.31 -4.43
CA GLY A 236 9.50 29.27 -4.65
C GLY A 236 10.23 28.22 -3.80
N HIS A 237 9.49 27.35 -3.09
CA HIS A 237 10.02 26.27 -2.27
C HIS A 237 9.32 24.96 -2.61
N ASP A 238 10.03 23.84 -2.45
CA ASP A 238 9.39 22.53 -2.33
C ASP A 238 8.64 22.43 -0.97
N CYS A 239 7.79 21.41 -0.79
CA CYS A 239 7.00 21.30 0.43
C CYS A 239 7.87 21.24 1.70
N ILE A 240 9.03 20.61 1.63
CA ILE A 240 9.97 20.51 2.75
C ILE A 240 10.55 21.89 3.07
N GLY A 241 11.09 22.59 2.07
CA GLY A 241 11.63 23.95 2.20
C GLY A 241 10.58 24.93 2.72
N TRP A 242 9.34 24.81 2.24
CA TRP A 242 8.21 25.60 2.73
C TRP A 242 7.93 25.33 4.21
N VAL A 243 7.89 24.07 4.67
CA VAL A 243 7.71 23.76 6.09
C VAL A 243 8.87 24.33 6.92
N LEU A 244 10.10 24.20 6.43
CA LEU A 244 11.29 24.70 7.12
C LEU A 244 11.34 26.22 7.24
N SER A 245 10.73 26.98 6.32
CA SER A 245 10.68 28.44 6.37
C SER A 245 9.59 29.01 7.29
N ARG A 246 8.65 28.18 7.76
CA ARG A 246 7.53 28.63 8.61
C ARG A 246 7.93 28.76 10.08
N SER A 247 7.31 29.71 10.78
CA SER A 247 7.46 29.83 12.23
C SER A 247 6.84 28.63 12.95
N LYS A 248 7.36 28.30 14.15
CA LYS A 248 6.82 27.21 14.97
C LYS A 248 5.32 27.40 15.29
N SER A 249 4.91 28.64 15.58
CA SER A 249 3.50 28.98 15.86
C SER A 249 2.58 28.77 14.66
N SER A 250 3.06 29.05 13.44
CA SER A 250 2.30 28.81 12.21
C SER A 250 2.13 27.32 11.96
N LEU A 251 3.21 26.53 12.09
CA LEU A 251 3.18 25.08 11.94
C LEU A 251 2.29 24.42 12.99
N GLU A 252 2.37 24.84 14.25
CA GLU A 252 1.52 24.35 15.33
C GLU A 252 0.04 24.59 15.02
N THR A 253 -0.31 25.75 14.47
CA THR A 253 -1.68 26.08 14.08
C THR A 253 -2.20 25.13 12.99
N ILE A 254 -1.38 24.88 11.96
CA ILE A 254 -1.72 23.95 10.87
C ILE A 254 -1.90 22.52 11.39
N ILE A 255 -0.96 22.05 12.21
CA ILE A 255 -0.96 20.68 12.76
C ILE A 255 -2.13 20.48 13.71
N ARG A 256 -2.44 21.45 14.57
CA ARG A 256 -3.58 21.39 15.49
C ARG A 256 -4.90 21.28 14.74
N GLY A 257 -5.03 21.99 13.62
CA GLY A 257 -6.23 21.95 12.78
C GLY A 257 -7.52 22.29 13.56
N PRO A 258 -8.70 21.99 12.98
CA PRO A 258 -10.00 22.28 13.61
C PRO A 258 -10.28 21.40 14.83
N ASP A 259 -9.71 20.20 14.89
CA ASP A 259 -9.88 19.23 15.97
C ASP A 259 -8.94 19.47 17.16
N ARG A 260 -8.12 20.54 17.12
CA ARG A 260 -7.16 20.93 18.17
C ARG A 260 -6.24 19.78 18.58
N ARG A 261 -5.85 18.94 17.62
CA ARG A 261 -4.94 17.81 17.83
C ARG A 261 -3.66 18.26 18.53
N ARG A 262 -3.19 17.49 19.50
CA ARG A 262 -1.88 17.74 20.13
C ARG A 262 -0.77 17.53 19.10
N VAL A 263 0.13 18.51 18.96
CA VAL A 263 1.35 18.36 18.16
C VAL A 263 2.21 17.24 18.76
N GLU A 264 2.75 16.39 17.90
CA GLU A 264 3.66 15.32 18.34
C GLU A 264 4.81 15.89 19.17
N HIS A 265 5.13 15.24 20.29
CA HIS A 265 6.13 15.74 21.26
C HIS A 265 7.47 16.09 20.60
N ARG A 266 7.93 15.26 19.65
CA ARG A 266 9.23 15.42 19.00
C ARG A 266 9.18 16.21 17.69
N PHE A 267 8.02 16.75 17.31
CA PHE A 267 7.88 17.43 16.01
C PHE A 267 8.89 18.59 15.86
N PHE A 268 8.94 19.50 16.83
CA PHE A 268 9.83 20.66 16.74
C PHE A 268 11.30 20.31 16.97
N GLU A 269 11.60 19.29 17.77
CA GLU A 269 12.96 18.77 17.93
C GLU A 269 13.50 18.24 16.59
N ARG A 270 12.67 17.46 15.86
CA ARG A 270 13.00 16.96 14.52
C ARG A 270 13.17 18.12 13.53
N LEU A 271 12.23 19.07 13.53
CA LEU A 271 12.29 20.24 12.65
C LEU A 271 13.57 21.05 12.85
N ASP A 272 13.97 21.30 14.10
CA ASP A 272 15.19 22.05 14.42
C ASP A 272 16.46 21.27 14.04
N SER A 273 16.47 19.95 14.23
CA SER A 273 17.56 19.08 13.77
C SER A 273 17.77 19.19 12.25
N ILE A 274 16.68 19.19 11.47
CA ILE A 274 16.75 19.33 10.01
C ILE A 274 17.25 20.72 9.61
N ARG A 275 16.81 21.77 10.30
CA ARG A 275 17.29 23.14 10.08
C ARG A 275 18.79 23.28 10.36
N GLY A 276 19.25 22.70 11.46
CA GLY A 276 20.66 22.74 11.87
C GLY A 276 21.60 21.88 11.00
N SER A 277 21.04 20.92 10.25
CA SER A 277 21.80 20.04 9.35
C SER A 277 22.00 20.61 7.95
N ARG A 278 21.36 21.73 7.60
CA ARG A 278 21.63 22.42 6.33
C ARG A 278 22.95 23.19 6.44
N PRO A 279 23.92 23.01 5.52
CA PRO A 279 25.07 23.91 5.45
C PRO A 279 24.54 25.33 5.23
N PRO A 280 25.17 26.36 5.82
CA PRO A 280 24.77 27.74 5.58
C PRO A 280 24.80 27.99 4.08
N GLU A 281 23.67 28.39 3.51
CA GLU A 281 23.59 28.86 2.12
C GLU A 281 24.63 29.97 1.98
N SER A 282 25.71 29.67 1.26
CA SER A 282 26.73 30.65 0.91
C SER A 282 26.03 31.80 0.21
N MET A 283 26.13 32.98 0.81
CA MET A 283 25.56 34.23 0.32
C MET A 283 25.96 34.43 -1.15
N SER A 284 24.97 34.31 -2.05
CA SER A 284 25.02 34.79 -3.42
C SER A 284 24.35 36.15 -3.50
#